data_AF-A0A3N2DMY6-F1
#
_entry.id   AF-A0A3N2DMY6-F1
#
_cell.length_a   1.000
_cell.length_b   1.000
_cell.length_c   1.000
_cell.angle_alpha   90.00
_cell.angle_beta   90.00
_cell.angle_gamma   90.00
#
_symmetry.space_group_name_H-M   'P 1'
#
loop_
_entity.id
_entity.type
_entity.pdbx_description
1 polymer ?
#
loop_
_entity_poly.entity_id
_entity_poly.type
_entity_poly.pdbx_seq_one_letter_code
_entity_poly.pdbx_strand_id
1 'polypeptide(L)'
;MSTGNWDPEINAQRKALSIEPAFLTLFIKISADDQLDVIADQLTKTQLETFPALIELSIEDWQDAVKNLSNDDIWQLIRFWTVAEKSLVGWECGDKSPVIALNKLLKKRKKALSKEQLTWIKSTSNNHFLPNGPLLM
;
A
#
# COMPACT_ATOMS: atom_id res chain seq x y z
N MET A 1 12.16 -24.30 -30.50
CA MET A 1 12.16 -24.55 -29.04
C MET A 1 12.97 -23.43 -28.42
N SER A 2 12.31 -22.37 -27.96
CA SER A 2 12.99 -21.23 -27.33
C SER A 2 12.85 -21.38 -25.83
N THR A 3 13.88 -21.91 -25.19
CA THR A 3 13.99 -21.98 -23.75
C THR A 3 13.99 -20.54 -23.22
N GLY A 4 12.98 -20.20 -22.43
CA GLY A 4 12.83 -18.87 -21.85
C GLY A 4 14.07 -18.49 -21.05
N ASN A 5 14.58 -17.29 -21.34
CA ASN A 5 15.65 -16.64 -20.61
C ASN A 5 15.20 -16.47 -19.15
N TRP A 6 15.66 -17.36 -18.27
CA TRP A 6 15.47 -17.23 -16.84
C TRP A 6 16.62 -16.37 -16.32
N ASP A 7 16.42 -15.05 -16.27
CA ASP A 7 17.40 -14.11 -15.70
C ASP A 7 17.19 -13.97 -14.18
N PRO A 8 18.05 -14.54 -13.34
CA PRO A 8 18.00 -14.30 -11.89
C PRO A 8 18.35 -12.84 -11.53
N GLU A 9 18.97 -12.09 -12.45
CA GLU A 9 19.43 -10.72 -12.22
C GLU A 9 18.27 -9.70 -12.24
N ILE A 10 17.29 -9.86 -13.13
CA ILE A 10 16.05 -9.04 -13.14
C ILE A 10 15.29 -9.22 -11.82
N ASN A 11 15.28 -10.44 -11.28
CA ASN A 11 14.63 -10.76 -10.02
C ASN A 11 15.42 -10.19 -8.84
N ALA A 12 16.75 -10.25 -8.86
CA ALA A 12 17.62 -9.68 -7.82
C ALA A 12 17.58 -8.14 -7.77
N GLN A 13 17.45 -7.48 -8.92
CA GLN A 13 17.30 -6.02 -9.01
C GLN A 13 15.93 -5.54 -8.54
N ARG A 14 14.85 -6.27 -8.85
CA ARG A 14 13.53 -6.04 -8.23
C ARG A 14 13.53 -6.32 -6.73
N LYS A 15 14.33 -7.29 -6.27
CA LYS A 15 14.50 -7.63 -4.85
C LYS A 15 15.18 -6.54 -4.03
N ALA A 16 15.88 -5.58 -4.65
CA ALA A 16 16.48 -4.46 -3.94
C ALA A 16 15.41 -3.54 -3.32
N LEU A 17 14.20 -3.49 -3.88
CA LEU A 17 13.06 -2.78 -3.29
C LEU A 17 12.07 -3.80 -2.69
N SER A 18 12.50 -4.51 -1.66
CA SER A 18 11.63 -5.45 -0.94
C SER A 18 10.82 -4.72 0.14
N ILE A 19 9.55 -5.13 0.32
CA ILE A 19 8.72 -4.64 1.42
C ILE A 19 9.28 -5.21 2.73
N GLU A 20 10.08 -4.43 3.44
CA GLU A 20 10.60 -4.88 4.73
C GLU A 20 9.47 -4.91 5.78
N PRO A 21 9.41 -5.96 6.62
CA PRO A 21 8.42 -6.06 7.68
C PRO A 21 8.56 -4.92 8.71
N ALA A 22 9.75 -4.33 8.84
CA ALA A 22 9.98 -3.15 9.66
C ALA A 22 9.17 -1.94 9.17
N PHE A 23 9.10 -1.70 7.85
CA PHE A 23 8.30 -0.61 7.27
C PHE A 23 6.82 -0.83 7.50
N LEU A 24 6.33 -2.06 7.30
CA LEU A 24 4.93 -2.40 7.57
C LEU A 24 4.58 -2.14 9.03
N THR A 25 5.43 -2.57 9.95
CA THR A 25 5.24 -2.34 11.39
C THR A 25 5.23 -0.85 11.72
N LEU A 26 6.09 -0.06 11.08
CA LEU A 26 6.12 1.40 11.23
C LEU A 26 4.81 2.04 10.77
N PHE A 27 4.32 1.70 9.58
CA PHE A 27 3.05 2.22 9.04
C PHE A 27 1.86 1.87 9.92
N ILE A 28 1.80 0.62 10.37
CA ILE A 28 0.76 0.15 11.29
C ILE A 28 0.82 0.95 12.58
N LYS A 29 2.02 1.17 13.14
CA LYS A 29 2.20 1.93 14.38
C LYS A 29 1.77 3.39 14.22
N ILE A 30 2.16 4.06 13.12
CA ILE A 30 1.75 5.45 12.83
C ILE A 30 0.22 5.55 12.75
N SER A 31 -0.43 4.62 12.05
CA SER A 31 -1.89 4.59 11.93
C SER A 31 -2.60 4.21 13.24
N ALA A 32 -2.01 3.33 14.04
CA ALA A 32 -2.54 2.92 15.33
C ALA A 32 -2.42 4.02 16.39
N ASP A 33 -1.36 4.83 16.34
CA ASP A 33 -1.12 5.99 17.23
C ASP A 33 -1.86 7.26 16.75
N ASP A 34 -2.66 7.14 15.68
CA ASP A 34 -3.38 8.24 15.02
C ASP A 34 -2.48 9.40 14.56
N GLN A 35 -1.19 9.11 14.32
CA GLN A 35 -0.18 10.06 13.84
C GLN A 35 -0.24 10.26 12.31
N LEU A 36 -1.41 10.01 11.72
CA LEU A 36 -1.64 10.12 10.29
C LEU A 36 -1.60 11.58 9.81
N ASP A 37 -1.97 12.53 10.66
CA ASP A 37 -1.93 13.96 10.33
C ASP A 37 -0.49 14.49 10.20
N VAL A 38 0.45 13.85 10.90
CA VAL A 38 1.87 14.22 10.95
C VAL A 38 2.78 13.18 10.30
N ILE A 39 2.27 12.38 9.35
CA ILE A 39 3.09 11.34 8.70
C ILE A 39 4.36 11.89 8.04
N ALA A 40 4.34 13.13 7.55
CA ALA A 40 5.50 13.74 6.91
C ALA A 40 6.63 14.01 7.91
N ASP A 41 6.29 14.20 9.20
CA ASP A 41 7.24 14.35 10.29
C ASP A 41 7.79 12.98 10.76
N GLN A 42 6.94 11.94 10.69
CA GLN A 42 7.33 10.57 11.01
C GLN A 42 8.22 9.90 9.95
N LEU A 43 8.26 10.47 8.75
CA LEU A 43 8.98 9.93 7.61
C LEU A 43 10.19 10.81 7.28
N THR A 44 11.38 10.19 7.27
CA THR A 44 12.58 10.88 6.79
C THR A 44 12.47 11.16 5.29
N LYS A 45 13.14 12.21 4.79
CA LYS A 45 13.22 12.53 3.35
C LYS A 45 13.53 11.31 2.47
N THR A 46 14.50 10.49 2.87
CA THR A 46 14.84 9.25 2.15
C THR A 46 13.68 8.27 2.06
N GLN A 47 12.86 8.15 3.11
CA GLN A 47 11.68 7.30 3.10
C GLN A 47 10.59 7.88 2.20
N LEU A 48 10.40 9.21 2.23
CA LEU A 48 9.48 9.91 1.33
C LEU A 48 9.82 9.72 -0.16
N GLU A 49 11.11 9.56 -0.48
CA GLU A 49 11.58 9.30 -1.85
C GLU A 49 11.57 7.80 -2.21
N THR A 50 11.76 6.91 -1.23
CA THR A 50 11.84 5.45 -1.47
C THR A 50 10.47 4.78 -1.46
N PHE A 51 9.55 5.23 -0.61
CA PHE A 51 8.24 4.60 -0.45
C PHE A 51 7.30 4.72 -1.65
N PRO A 52 7.31 5.79 -2.47
CA PRO A 52 6.61 5.78 -3.74
C PRO A 52 7.01 4.61 -4.64
N ALA A 53 8.27 4.17 -4.59
CA ALA A 53 8.72 3.01 -5.35
C ALA A 53 8.03 1.71 -4.86
N LEU A 54 7.58 1.63 -3.60
CA LEU A 54 6.79 0.49 -3.10
C LEU A 54 5.42 0.39 -3.79
N ILE A 55 4.91 1.50 -4.32
CA ILE A 55 3.67 1.51 -5.09
C ILE A 55 3.86 0.84 -6.46
N GLU A 56 5.07 0.84 -7.00
CA GLU A 56 5.41 0.15 -8.25
C GLU A 56 5.49 -1.38 -8.08
N LEU A 57 5.48 -1.88 -6.84
CA LEU A 57 5.53 -3.31 -6.56
C LEU A 57 4.23 -4.02 -6.95
N SER A 58 4.36 -5.31 -7.26
CA SER A 58 3.22 -6.11 -7.70
C SER A 58 2.29 -6.41 -6.54
N ILE A 59 1.02 -6.67 -6.86
CA ILE A 59 0.03 -7.11 -5.88
C ILE A 59 0.56 -8.31 -5.09
N GLU A 60 1.25 -9.24 -5.76
CA GLU A 60 1.83 -10.46 -5.19
C GLU A 60 2.86 -10.17 -4.08
N ASP A 61 3.75 -9.20 -4.28
CA ASP A 61 4.72 -8.77 -3.27
C ASP A 61 4.02 -8.24 -2.02
N TRP A 62 3.01 -7.37 -2.22
CA TRP A 62 2.16 -6.91 -1.13
C TRP A 62 1.40 -8.06 -0.46
N GLN A 63 0.92 -9.05 -1.22
CA GLN A 63 0.19 -10.19 -0.66
C GLN A 63 1.08 -11.04 0.23
N ASP A 64 2.33 -11.28 -0.19
CA ASP A 64 3.29 -12.06 0.58
C ASP A 64 3.76 -11.29 1.82
N ALA A 65 4.03 -9.98 1.68
CA ALA A 65 4.46 -9.15 2.79
C ALA A 65 3.40 -9.00 3.90
N VAL A 66 2.12 -8.87 3.51
CA VAL A 66 1.01 -8.84 4.48
C VAL A 66 0.42 -10.22 4.78
N LYS A 67 0.99 -11.30 4.24
CA LYS A 67 0.51 -12.68 4.43
C LYS A 67 0.45 -13.05 5.90
N ASN A 68 1.47 -12.65 6.65
CA ASN A 68 1.60 -12.91 8.08
C ASN A 68 0.93 -11.85 8.97
N LEU A 69 0.35 -10.81 8.36
CA LEU A 69 -0.34 -9.73 9.07
C LEU A 69 -1.83 -10.02 9.26
N SER A 70 -2.40 -9.48 10.33
CA SER A 70 -3.83 -9.58 10.62
C SER A 70 -4.66 -8.67 9.72
N ASN A 71 -5.98 -8.91 9.67
CA ASN A 71 -6.87 -8.04 8.89
C ASN A 71 -6.89 -6.60 9.44
N ASP A 72 -6.67 -6.42 10.74
CA ASP A 72 -6.54 -5.09 11.36
C ASP A 72 -5.27 -4.38 10.89
N ASP A 73 -4.13 -5.07 10.89
CA ASP A 73 -2.86 -4.53 10.36
C ASP A 73 -2.99 -4.11 8.89
N ILE A 74 -3.65 -4.92 8.07
CA ILE A 74 -3.93 -4.57 6.67
C ILE A 74 -4.81 -3.33 6.58
N TRP A 75 -5.77 -3.17 7.49
CA TRP A 75 -6.59 -1.96 7.57
C TRP A 75 -5.76 -0.74 7.99
N GLN A 76 -4.85 -0.87 8.96
CA GLN A 76 -3.94 0.21 9.35
C GLN A 76 -3.04 0.63 8.19
N LEU A 77 -2.55 -0.32 7.39
CA LEU A 77 -1.80 -0.03 6.17
C LEU A 77 -2.64 0.74 5.14
N ILE A 78 -3.89 0.32 4.93
CA ILE A 78 -4.81 1.02 4.04
C ILE A 78 -5.03 2.46 4.52
N ARG A 79 -5.25 2.68 5.82
CA ARG A 79 -5.40 4.02 6.41
C ARG A 79 -4.16 4.88 6.17
N PHE A 80 -2.99 4.31 6.45
CA PHE A 80 -1.71 4.99 6.24
C PHE A 80 -1.55 5.46 4.79
N TRP A 81 -1.66 4.56 3.82
CA TRP A 81 -1.50 4.90 2.41
C TRP A 81 -2.55 5.89 1.91
N THR A 82 -3.78 5.80 2.42
CA THR A 82 -4.86 6.75 2.08
C THR A 82 -4.53 8.17 2.54
N VAL A 83 -4.01 8.32 3.77
CA VAL A 83 -3.62 9.65 4.29
C VAL A 83 -2.31 10.12 3.67
N ALA A 84 -1.38 9.20 3.41
CA ALA A 84 -0.14 9.45 2.69
C ALA A 84 -0.38 10.09 1.34
N GLU A 85 -1.28 9.54 0.55
CA GLU A 85 -1.60 10.10 -0.76
C GLU A 85 -2.21 11.50 -0.68
N LYS A 86 -2.99 11.81 0.36
CA LYS A 86 -3.54 13.16 0.56
C LYS A 86 -2.52 14.16 1.09
N SER A 87 -1.70 13.74 2.05
CA SER A 87 -0.85 14.65 2.82
C SER A 87 0.53 14.82 2.18
N LEU A 88 0.99 13.82 1.41
CA LEU A 88 2.28 13.81 0.74
C LEU A 88 2.09 14.06 -0.76
N VAL A 89 2.64 15.17 -1.23
CA VAL A 89 2.65 15.53 -2.66
C VAL A 89 3.58 14.56 -3.41
N GLY A 90 3.11 13.99 -4.53
CA GLY A 90 3.87 13.06 -5.37
C GLY A 90 3.71 11.57 -5.02
N TRP A 91 2.92 11.25 -3.99
CA TRP A 91 2.53 9.88 -3.65
C TRP A 91 1.23 9.43 -4.36
N GLU A 92 0.70 10.29 -5.24
CA GLU A 92 -0.51 10.11 -6.01
C GLU A 92 -0.33 8.99 -7.04
N CYS A 93 -0.89 7.81 -6.77
CA CYS A 93 -0.78 6.66 -7.67
C CYS A 93 -2.10 6.23 -8.29
N GLY A 94 -3.20 6.92 -7.99
CA GLY A 94 -4.47 6.72 -8.68
C GLY A 94 -4.92 5.25 -8.60
N ASP A 95 -5.04 4.60 -9.76
CA ASP A 95 -5.44 3.20 -9.89
C ASP A 95 -4.39 2.16 -9.47
N LYS A 96 -3.12 2.59 -9.36
CA LYS A 96 -2.01 1.73 -8.95
C LYS A 96 -1.75 1.77 -7.45
N SER A 97 -2.59 2.46 -6.68
CA SER A 97 -2.40 2.58 -5.24
C SER A 97 -2.39 1.21 -4.53
N PRO A 98 -1.44 0.96 -3.61
CA PRO A 98 -1.36 -0.31 -2.88
C PRO A 98 -2.62 -0.56 -2.03
N VAL A 99 -3.38 0.48 -1.70
CA VAL A 99 -4.68 0.37 -1.03
C VAL A 99 -5.64 -0.54 -1.81
N ILE A 100 -5.64 -0.47 -3.14
CA ILE A 100 -6.52 -1.29 -4.00
C ILE A 100 -6.09 -2.76 -3.92
N ALA A 101 -4.78 -3.02 -3.93
CA ALA A 101 -4.21 -4.35 -3.76
C ALA A 101 -4.56 -4.95 -2.38
N LEU A 102 -4.40 -4.16 -1.31
CA LEU A 102 -4.74 -4.54 0.06
C LEU A 102 -6.25 -4.80 0.23
N ASN A 103 -7.10 -3.95 -0.33
CA ASN A 103 -8.56 -4.15 -0.31
C ASN A 103 -8.96 -5.42 -1.10
N LYS A 104 -8.36 -5.68 -2.27
CA LYS A 104 -8.56 -6.94 -3.01
C LYS A 104 -8.14 -8.16 -2.19
N LEU A 105 -7.04 -8.06 -1.44
CA LEU A 105 -6.56 -9.12 -0.56
C LEU A 105 -7.49 -9.38 0.63
N LEU A 106 -7.99 -8.32 1.27
CA LEU A 106 -9.01 -8.41 2.32
C LEU A 106 -10.28 -9.13 1.82
N LYS A 107 -10.74 -8.79 0.61
CA LYS A 107 -11.84 -9.50 -0.06
C LYS A 107 -11.52 -10.98 -0.29
N LYS A 108 -10.30 -11.31 -0.77
CA LYS A 108 -9.84 -12.71 -0.91
C LYS A 108 -9.85 -13.46 0.42
N ARG A 109 -9.51 -12.79 1.53
CA ARG A 109 -9.56 -13.34 2.90
C ARG A 109 -10.96 -13.44 3.51
N LYS A 110 -12.02 -13.18 2.75
CA LYS A 110 -13.42 -13.08 3.23
C LYS A 110 -13.62 -12.03 4.34
N LYS A 111 -12.71 -11.07 4.46
CA LYS A 111 -12.75 -9.99 5.44
C LYS A 111 -12.77 -8.66 4.69
N ALA A 112 -13.88 -8.36 4.04
CA ALA A 112 -14.06 -7.10 3.33
C ALA A 112 -14.08 -5.91 4.29
N LEU A 113 -13.69 -4.74 3.78
CA LEU A 113 -13.81 -3.48 4.51
C LEU A 113 -15.28 -3.20 4.87
N SER A 114 -15.50 -2.74 6.09
CA SER A 114 -16.79 -2.27 6.56
C SER A 114 -17.22 -1.02 5.81
N LYS A 115 -18.53 -0.77 5.77
CA LYS A 115 -19.10 0.40 5.08
C LYS A 115 -18.53 1.72 5.63
N GLU A 116 -18.32 1.80 6.94
CA GLU A 116 -17.69 2.95 7.61
C GLU A 116 -16.25 3.19 7.14
N GLN A 117 -15.46 2.12 7.01
CA GLN A 117 -14.09 2.17 6.52
C GLN A 117 -14.04 2.68 5.07
N LEU A 118 -14.94 2.19 4.21
CA LEU A 118 -15.07 2.65 2.83
C LEU A 118 -15.43 4.15 2.75
N THR A 119 -16.35 4.61 3.60
CA THR A 119 -16.73 6.03 3.69
C THR A 119 -15.54 6.87 4.16
N TRP A 120 -14.82 6.41 5.20
CA TRP A 120 -13.64 7.10 5.71
C TRP A 120 -12.57 7.27 4.63
N ILE A 121 -12.27 6.22 3.85
CA ILE A 121 -11.28 6.31 2.76
C ILE A 121 -11.68 7.40 1.77
N LYS A 122 -12.95 7.43 1.35
CA LYS A 122 -13.48 8.41 0.39
C LYS A 122 -13.49 9.84 0.91
N SER A 123 -13.71 10.03 2.20
CA SER A 123 -13.65 11.36 2.83
C SER A 123 -12.21 11.80 3.10
N THR A 124 -11.31 10.83 3.26
CA THR A 124 -9.93 11.08 3.62
C THR A 124 -9.07 11.32 2.39
N SER A 125 -9.10 10.48 1.36
CA SER A 125 -8.32 10.70 0.13
C SER A 125 -9.16 11.38 -0.96
N ASN A 126 -8.52 12.26 -1.73
CA ASN A 126 -9.11 12.86 -2.93
C ASN A 126 -9.05 11.93 -4.15
N ASN A 127 -8.46 10.75 -4.02
CA ASN A 127 -8.32 9.78 -5.09
C ASN A 127 -9.66 9.05 -5.35
N HIS A 128 -10.34 9.42 -6.42
CA HIS A 128 -11.59 8.80 -6.88
C HIS A 128 -11.45 7.31 -7.25
N PHE A 129 -10.22 6.82 -7.46
CA PHE A 129 -9.96 5.40 -7.68
C PHE A 129 -10.04 4.60 -6.37
N LEU A 130 -9.89 5.21 -5.20
CA LEU A 130 -10.07 4.50 -3.93
C LEU A 130 -11.56 4.33 -3.61
N PRO A 131 -11.99 3.15 -3.10
CA PRO A 131 -11.18 1.98 -2.70
C PRO A 131 -11.13 0.83 -3.74
N ASN A 132 -11.79 0.94 -4.89
CA ASN A 132 -12.01 -0.19 -5.80
C ASN A 132 -11.17 -0.16 -7.10
N GLY A 133 -10.37 0.88 -7.32
CA GLY A 133 -9.72 1.18 -8.59
C GLY A 133 -10.62 1.99 -9.54
N PRO A 134 -10.24 2.08 -10.83
CA PRO A 134 -11.00 2.83 -11.83
C PRO A 134 -12.42 2.31 -11.87
N LEU A 135 -13.38 3.21 -11.75
CA LEU A 135 -14.70 2.95 -12.30
C LEU A 135 -14.52 2.85 -13.80
N LEU A 136 -14.54 1.61 -14.30
CA LEU A 136 -14.65 1.33 -15.74
C LEU A 136 -15.91 2.09 -16.22
N MET A 137 -15.72 3.14 -17.00
CA MET A 137 -16.80 3.68 -17.86
C MET A 137 -17.00 2.74 -19.05
#